data_AF-G9ZIQ1-F1
#
_entry.id   AF-G9ZIQ1-F1
#
_cell.length_a   1.000
_cell.length_b   1.000
_cell.length_c   1.000
_cell.angle_alpha   90.00
_cell.angle_beta   90.00
_cell.angle_gamma   90.00
#
_symmetry.space_group_name_H-M   'P 1'
#
loop_
_entity.id
_entity.type
_entity.pdbx_description
1 polymer ?
#
loop_
_entity_poly.entity_id
_entity_poly.type
_entity_poly.pdbx_seq_one_letter_code
_entity_poly.pdbx_strand_id
1 'polypeptide(L)'
;GFFWGCSNYNRDGDPCKATFPDDRGKPGKAKAPIAKSTDYPCPACGKGYLQRRAGKKPGTYWWGCNAYPACKHTAPDNDGKPGVWGDKPASGQASSKPATGKSSGKPGTGTQTANNRRGSSTALSGGGYRCPDCGGELVQRSGSKGVFWGCKNYPKCKHTEPDAHGEPRFAATE
;
A
#
# COMPACT_ATOMS: atom_id res chain seq x y z
N GLY A 1 -11.33 -30.57 -7.24
CA GLY A 1 -11.59 -31.48 -6.11
C GLY A 1 -13.07 -31.65 -5.95
N PHE A 2 -13.50 -32.74 -5.32
CA PHE A 2 -14.91 -32.98 -5.01
C PHE A 2 -15.39 -32.00 -3.92
N PHE A 3 -16.67 -31.64 -3.97
CA PHE A 3 -17.33 -30.79 -2.99
C PHE A 3 -18.75 -31.31 -2.76
N TRP A 4 -19.26 -31.12 -1.55
CA TRP A 4 -20.63 -31.47 -1.19
C TRP A 4 -21.50 -30.23 -1.32
N GLY A 5 -22.59 -30.35 -2.08
CA GLY A 5 -23.59 -29.30 -2.25
C GLY A 5 -24.95 -29.77 -1.71
N CYS A 6 -25.77 -28.82 -1.33
CA CYS A 6 -27.13 -29.09 -0.89
C CYS A 6 -27.97 -29.64 -2.07
N SER A 7 -28.78 -30.68 -1.87
CA SER A 7 -29.65 -31.23 -2.92
C SER A 7 -30.70 -30.24 -3.43
N ASN A 8 -30.93 -29.15 -2.69
CA ASN A 8 -31.83 -28.04 -3.02
C ASN A 8 -31.08 -26.78 -3.52
N TYR A 9 -29.89 -26.94 -4.10
CA TYR A 9 -29.08 -25.83 -4.58
C TYR A 9 -29.79 -25.10 -5.74
N ASN A 10 -30.07 -23.79 -5.58
CA ASN A 10 -30.72 -22.92 -6.57
C ASN A 10 -32.14 -23.31 -7.01
N ARG A 11 -32.94 -23.98 -6.16
CA ARG A 11 -34.36 -24.22 -6.43
C ARG A 11 -35.24 -23.06 -5.92
N ASP A 12 -36.31 -22.74 -6.64
CA ASP A 12 -37.24 -21.67 -6.26
C ASP A 12 -37.93 -21.95 -4.91
N GLY A 13 -38.10 -20.92 -4.09
CA GLY A 13 -38.74 -20.97 -2.77
C GLY A 13 -37.79 -20.69 -1.59
N ASP A 14 -36.66 -21.40 -1.51
CA ASP A 14 -35.55 -21.14 -0.58
C ASP A 14 -34.29 -21.93 -1.02
N PRO A 15 -33.42 -21.35 -1.86
CA PRO A 15 -32.29 -22.07 -2.43
C PRO A 15 -31.17 -22.24 -1.40
N CYS A 16 -30.91 -23.49 -1.02
CA CYS A 16 -29.80 -23.83 -0.14
C CYS A 16 -28.46 -23.61 -0.86
N LYS A 17 -27.73 -22.54 -0.53
CA LYS A 17 -26.43 -22.19 -1.15
C LYS A 17 -25.21 -22.78 -0.44
N ALA A 18 -25.42 -23.65 0.54
CA ALA A 18 -24.35 -24.25 1.32
C ALA A 18 -23.49 -25.17 0.44
N THR A 19 -22.17 -24.94 0.48
CA THR A 19 -21.17 -25.78 -0.17
C THR A 19 -20.10 -26.14 0.85
N PHE A 20 -19.68 -27.40 0.83
CA PHE A 20 -18.74 -27.95 1.80
C PHE A 20 -17.57 -28.60 1.06
N PRO A 21 -16.32 -28.40 1.52
CA PRO A 21 -15.19 -29.13 0.95
C PRO A 21 -15.33 -30.63 1.25
N ASP A 22 -14.85 -31.50 0.36
CA ASP A 22 -14.75 -32.92 0.68
C ASP A 22 -13.63 -33.17 1.70
N ASP A 23 -13.96 -33.91 2.76
CA ASP A 23 -13.03 -34.41 3.76
C ASP A 23 -13.14 -35.94 3.82
N ARG A 24 -12.32 -36.63 3.01
CA ARG A 24 -12.26 -38.10 2.92
C ARG A 24 -13.64 -38.74 2.65
N GLY A 25 -14.37 -38.20 1.66
CA GLY A 25 -15.67 -38.73 1.26
C GLY A 25 -16.82 -38.33 2.18
N LYS A 26 -16.66 -37.27 2.98
CA LYS A 26 -17.71 -36.68 3.82
C LYS A 26 -17.74 -35.15 3.65
N PRO A 27 -18.88 -34.49 3.89
CA PRO A 27 -18.94 -33.03 3.93
C PRO A 27 -18.05 -32.51 5.07
N GLY A 28 -16.99 -31.79 4.70
CA GLY A 28 -16.15 -31.06 5.64
C GLY A 28 -16.88 -29.87 6.26
N LYS A 29 -16.23 -29.16 7.17
CA LYS A 29 -16.83 -27.98 7.83
C LYS A 29 -17.08 -26.85 6.83
N ALA A 30 -18.26 -26.23 6.89
CA ALA A 30 -18.54 -25.01 6.13
C ALA A 30 -17.51 -23.94 6.52
N LYS A 31 -16.96 -23.25 5.51
CA LYS A 31 -16.10 -22.09 5.77
C LYS A 31 -16.98 -20.99 6.35
N ALA A 32 -16.63 -20.51 7.54
CA ALA A 32 -17.33 -19.39 8.15
C ALA A 32 -17.35 -18.18 7.20
N PRO A 33 -18.46 -17.42 7.16
CA PRO A 33 -18.51 -16.19 6.40
C PRO A 33 -17.40 -15.25 6.90
N ILE A 34 -16.68 -14.65 5.96
CA ILE A 34 -15.65 -13.67 6.27
C ILE A 34 -16.35 -12.49 6.96
N ALA A 35 -15.97 -12.19 8.20
CA ALA A 35 -16.50 -11.03 8.92
C ALA A 35 -16.20 -9.76 8.11
N LYS A 36 -17.24 -8.96 7.84
CA LYS A 36 -17.12 -7.71 7.08
C LYS A 36 -16.62 -6.61 8.04
N SER A 37 -15.33 -6.30 8.02
CA SER A 37 -14.73 -5.19 8.78
C SER A 37 -14.77 -3.89 7.99
N THR A 38 -15.18 -2.78 8.60
CA THR A 38 -15.11 -1.43 8.02
C THR A 38 -13.97 -0.60 8.60
N ASP A 39 -13.08 -1.24 9.34
CA ASP A 39 -12.00 -0.61 10.10
C ASP A 39 -10.89 -0.03 9.21
N TYR A 40 -10.69 -0.60 8.02
CA TYR A 40 -9.56 -0.26 7.17
C TYR A 40 -10.05 0.17 5.77
N PRO A 41 -10.11 1.48 5.48
CA PRO A 41 -10.48 1.96 4.15
C PRO A 41 -9.44 1.53 3.12
N CYS A 42 -9.89 1.19 1.91
CA CYS A 42 -9.04 0.74 0.83
C CYS A 42 -8.28 1.93 0.19
N PRO A 43 -6.93 1.95 0.21
CA PRO A 43 -6.16 3.06 -0.36
C PRO A 43 -6.21 3.10 -1.89
N ALA A 44 -6.53 1.98 -2.55
CA ALA A 44 -6.55 1.91 -4.00
C ALA A 44 -7.83 2.48 -4.63
N CYS A 45 -8.98 2.36 -3.97
CA CYS A 45 -10.26 2.83 -4.53
C CYS A 45 -10.97 3.88 -3.68
N GLY A 46 -10.62 4.02 -2.39
CA GLY A 46 -11.27 4.92 -1.43
C GLY A 46 -12.73 4.59 -1.10
N LYS A 47 -13.41 3.74 -1.90
CA LYS A 47 -14.84 3.41 -1.81
C LYS A 47 -15.12 2.10 -1.07
N GLY A 48 -14.11 1.28 -0.84
CA GLY A 48 -14.22 -0.05 -0.23
C GLY A 48 -13.40 -0.18 1.04
N TYR A 49 -13.58 -1.30 1.74
CA TYR A 49 -12.87 -1.63 2.97
C TYR A 49 -12.08 -2.93 2.79
N LEU A 50 -10.90 -2.99 3.41
CA LEU A 50 -10.07 -4.18 3.45
C LEU A 50 -10.68 -5.22 4.40
N GLN A 51 -10.76 -6.46 3.90
CA GLN A 51 -11.32 -7.62 4.59
C GLN A 51 -10.23 -8.66 4.79
N ARG A 52 -10.02 -9.12 6.03
CA ARG A 52 -9.07 -10.20 6.34
C ARG A 52 -9.62 -11.54 5.87
N ARG A 53 -8.84 -12.27 5.08
CA ARG A 53 -9.21 -13.54 4.46
C ARG A 53 -8.13 -14.57 4.72
N ALA A 54 -8.53 -15.83 4.89
CA ALA A 54 -7.58 -16.93 4.98
C ALA A 54 -6.89 -17.14 3.63
N GLY A 55 -5.58 -17.30 3.67
CA GLY A 55 -4.74 -17.65 2.53
C GLY A 55 -4.80 -19.14 2.20
N LYS A 56 -3.94 -19.56 1.25
CA LYS A 56 -3.84 -20.97 0.85
C LYS A 56 -3.24 -21.86 1.94
N LYS A 57 -2.36 -21.31 2.78
CA LYS A 57 -1.70 -22.02 3.86
C LYS A 57 -2.45 -21.79 5.18
N PRO A 58 -2.60 -22.83 6.02
CA PRO A 58 -3.19 -22.67 7.36
C PRO A 58 -2.39 -21.63 8.16
N GLY A 59 -3.09 -20.72 8.84
CA GLY A 59 -2.48 -19.63 9.60
C GLY A 59 -1.96 -18.45 8.78
N THR A 60 -2.03 -18.49 7.44
CA THR A 60 -1.74 -17.31 6.60
C THR A 60 -3.02 -16.54 6.34
N TYR A 61 -2.96 -15.22 6.52
CA TYR A 61 -4.06 -14.31 6.21
C TYR A 61 -3.62 -13.26 5.22
N TRP A 62 -4.58 -12.69 4.50
CA TRP A 62 -4.38 -11.58 3.59
C TRP A 62 -5.59 -10.66 3.63
N TRP A 63 -5.37 -9.38 3.46
CA TRP A 63 -6.42 -8.37 3.41
C TRP A 63 -6.80 -8.11 1.96
N GLY A 64 -8.09 -8.06 1.65
CA GLY A 64 -8.58 -7.82 0.30
C GLY A 64 -9.77 -6.87 0.28
N CYS A 65 -9.83 -5.98 -0.70
CA CYS A 65 -10.94 -5.04 -0.83
C CYS A 65 -12.28 -5.79 -0.98
N ASN A 66 -13.32 -5.32 -0.29
CA ASN A 66 -14.68 -5.84 -0.43
C ASN A 66 -15.34 -5.46 -1.76
N ALA A 67 -14.84 -4.43 -2.45
CA ALA A 67 -15.37 -3.96 -3.74
C ALA A 67 -14.88 -4.80 -4.94
N TYR A 68 -14.44 -6.05 -4.73
CA TYR A 68 -14.12 -6.96 -5.82
C TYR A 68 -15.41 -7.31 -6.60
N PRO A 69 -15.41 -7.31 -7.95
CA PRO A 69 -14.26 -7.25 -8.86
C PRO A 69 -13.77 -5.84 -9.23
N ALA A 70 -14.50 -4.78 -8.87
CA ALA A 70 -14.17 -3.39 -9.21
C ALA A 70 -12.84 -2.92 -8.59
N CYS A 71 -12.47 -3.45 -7.43
CA CYS A 71 -11.17 -3.22 -6.81
C CYS A 71 -10.51 -4.56 -6.43
N LYS A 72 -9.35 -4.84 -7.03
CA LYS A 72 -8.53 -6.04 -6.78
C LYS A 72 -7.39 -5.79 -5.79
N HIS A 73 -7.45 -4.72 -5.02
CA HIS A 73 -6.40 -4.38 -4.06
C HIS A 73 -6.34 -5.38 -2.92
N THR A 74 -5.12 -5.81 -2.60
CA THR A 74 -4.81 -6.78 -1.54
C THR A 74 -3.60 -6.31 -0.75
N ALA A 75 -3.57 -6.58 0.54
CA ALA A 75 -2.45 -6.30 1.44
C ALA A 75 -2.08 -7.56 2.25
N PRO A 76 -0.81 -7.73 2.63
CA PRO A 76 -0.41 -8.79 3.56
C PRO A 76 -1.01 -8.54 4.94
N ASP A 77 -1.19 -9.62 5.72
CA ASP A 77 -1.57 -9.53 7.14
C ASP A 77 -0.30 -9.38 7.99
N ASN A 78 -0.16 -8.25 8.67
CA ASN A 78 0.86 -8.01 9.69
C ASN A 78 0.16 -8.03 11.05
N ASP A 79 0.18 -9.18 11.73
CA ASP A 79 -0.40 -9.38 13.07
C ASP A 79 -1.86 -8.90 13.18
N GLY A 80 -2.70 -9.23 12.20
CA GLY A 80 -4.10 -8.82 12.19
C GLY A 80 -4.35 -7.38 11.76
N LYS A 81 -3.36 -6.69 11.17
CA LYS A 81 -3.53 -5.40 10.50
C LYS A 81 -3.14 -5.50 9.02
N PRO A 82 -3.78 -4.76 8.12
CA PRO A 82 -3.32 -4.68 6.74
C PRO A 82 -1.95 -4.01 6.70
N GLY A 83 -0.96 -4.72 6.16
CA GLY A 83 0.39 -4.18 6.00
C GLY A 83 0.42 -2.99 5.03
N VAL A 84 1.37 -2.08 5.28
CA VAL A 84 1.59 -0.89 4.44
C VAL A 84 2.01 -1.34 3.04
N TRP A 85 1.29 -0.88 2.02
CA TRP A 85 1.69 -1.08 0.64
C TRP A 85 2.35 0.21 0.14
N GLY A 86 3.68 0.20 0.08
CA GLY A 86 4.45 1.15 -0.73
C GLY A 86 4.43 0.65 -2.17
N ASP A 87 4.05 1.54 -3.08
CA ASP A 87 4.02 1.42 -4.55
C ASP A 87 4.35 0.03 -5.12
N LYS A 88 3.34 -0.73 -5.54
CA LYS A 88 3.59 -1.85 -6.46
C LYS A 88 2.71 -1.78 -7.71
N PRO A 89 3.33 -1.76 -8.90
CA PRO A 89 2.63 -1.64 -10.17
C PRO A 89 1.75 -2.85 -10.45
N ALA A 90 0.82 -2.65 -11.38
CA ALA A 90 -0.25 -3.55 -11.75
C ALA A 90 0.20 -5.03 -11.90
N SER A 91 -0.70 -5.89 -11.47
CA SER A 91 -0.65 -7.35 -11.43
C SER A 91 0.00 -7.97 -12.68
N GLY A 92 1.06 -8.78 -12.50
CA GLY A 92 1.45 -9.73 -13.54
C GLY A 92 2.91 -10.15 -13.70
N GLN A 93 3.87 -9.65 -12.91
CA GLN A 93 5.28 -10.05 -13.12
C GLN A 93 5.86 -10.90 -11.99
N ALA A 94 6.28 -12.09 -12.40
CA ALA A 94 7.11 -13.02 -11.66
C ALA A 94 8.34 -12.30 -11.07
N SER A 95 8.73 -12.75 -9.89
CA SER A 95 9.94 -12.31 -9.20
C SER A 95 11.18 -12.56 -10.07
N SER A 96 11.66 -11.52 -10.75
CA SER A 96 13.00 -11.49 -11.33
C SER A 96 13.85 -10.52 -10.51
N LYS A 97 14.98 -11.03 -10.01
CA LYS A 97 16.05 -10.31 -9.30
C LYS A 97 16.39 -8.96 -9.96
N PRO A 98 16.89 -7.95 -9.20
CA PRO A 98 17.39 -6.73 -9.80
C PRO A 98 18.70 -7.03 -10.54
N ALA A 99 18.70 -6.81 -11.85
CA ALA A 99 19.91 -6.67 -12.65
C ALA A 99 20.34 -5.19 -12.64
N THR A 100 21.61 -4.98 -12.33
CA THR A 100 22.33 -3.71 -12.49
C THR A 100 22.36 -3.29 -13.97
N GLY A 101 22.01 -2.04 -14.28
CA GLY A 101 22.05 -1.54 -15.64
C GLY A 101 21.80 -0.04 -15.73
N LYS A 102 22.63 0.65 -16.52
CA LYS A 102 22.97 2.08 -16.48
C LYS A 102 22.71 2.67 -17.88
N SER A 103 22.07 3.83 -18.00
CA SER A 103 22.21 4.81 -19.11
C SER A 103 21.32 6.03 -18.82
N SER A 104 21.83 7.25 -18.66
CA SER A 104 22.52 8.13 -19.63
C SER A 104 21.57 8.66 -20.72
N GLY A 105 21.15 9.92 -20.59
CA GLY A 105 20.44 10.69 -21.62
C GLY A 105 19.93 12.04 -21.10
N LYS A 106 20.37 13.14 -21.70
CA LYS A 106 20.34 14.55 -21.23
C LYS A 106 19.19 15.35 -21.94
N PRO A 107 19.07 16.70 -21.85
CA PRO A 107 17.86 17.40 -21.42
C PRO A 107 17.15 18.22 -22.54
N GLY A 108 15.87 18.55 -22.33
CA GLY A 108 15.10 19.47 -23.16
C GLY A 108 14.65 20.70 -22.38
N THR A 109 15.02 21.86 -22.89
CA THR A 109 14.96 23.22 -22.35
C THR A 109 13.54 23.82 -22.35
N GLY A 110 13.22 24.63 -21.34
CA GLY A 110 11.99 25.43 -21.29
C GLY A 110 11.99 26.41 -20.12
N THR A 111 12.64 27.56 -20.32
CA THR A 111 12.67 28.74 -19.44
C THR A 111 11.39 29.56 -19.69
N GLN A 112 10.66 30.05 -18.68
CA GLN A 112 10.68 31.44 -18.14
C GLN A 112 9.35 31.57 -17.33
N THR A 113 9.09 32.42 -16.34
CA THR A 113 9.79 33.41 -15.49
C THR A 113 8.66 34.09 -14.67
N ALA A 114 8.95 34.53 -13.44
CA ALA A 114 8.25 35.59 -12.68
C ALA A 114 6.81 35.33 -12.17
N ASN A 115 6.33 35.84 -11.03
CA ASN A 115 6.89 36.70 -10.01
C ASN A 115 5.98 36.68 -8.76
N ASN A 116 6.61 36.45 -7.60
CA ASN A 116 6.52 37.26 -6.40
C ASN A 116 5.22 37.35 -5.55
N ARG A 117 5.46 37.16 -4.24
CA ARG A 117 4.73 37.64 -3.05
C ARG A 117 3.48 36.86 -2.58
N ARG A 118 3.66 36.10 -1.51
CA ARG A 118 3.26 36.50 -0.13
C ARG A 118 3.73 35.44 0.86
N GLY A 119 4.48 35.86 1.86
CA GLY A 119 4.76 35.03 3.03
C GLY A 119 3.49 34.85 3.86
N SER A 120 3.37 33.70 4.50
CA SER A 120 2.79 33.61 5.84
C SER A 120 3.03 32.21 6.39
N SER A 121 3.85 32.16 7.43
CA SER A 121 3.82 31.18 8.49
C SER A 121 2.39 30.80 8.84
N THR A 122 2.04 29.52 8.70
CA THR A 122 1.17 28.75 9.61
C THR A 122 1.05 27.32 9.07
N ALA A 123 1.15 26.38 10.00
CA ALA A 123 0.92 24.95 9.86
C ALA A 123 -0.15 24.60 8.79
N LEU A 124 0.28 23.91 7.74
CA LEU A 124 -0.61 23.28 6.76
C LEU A 124 -0.38 21.78 6.82
N SER A 125 -1.28 21.14 7.57
CA SER A 125 -1.56 19.71 7.57
C SER A 125 -1.66 19.19 6.14
N GLY A 126 -0.57 18.58 5.66
CA GLY A 126 -0.44 18.21 4.25
C GLY A 126 0.90 17.59 3.88
N GLY A 127 1.42 16.70 4.74
CA GLY A 127 2.22 15.55 4.32
C GLY A 127 3.58 15.78 3.65
N GLY A 128 4.41 16.69 4.15
CA GLY A 128 5.81 16.78 3.69
C GLY A 128 6.70 17.59 4.63
N TYR A 129 7.88 17.06 4.95
CA TYR A 129 8.89 17.76 5.74
C TYR A 129 9.56 18.84 4.88
N ARG A 130 9.88 19.99 5.47
CA ARG A 130 10.47 21.15 4.78
C ARG A 130 11.94 21.27 5.14
N CYS A 131 12.78 21.52 4.14
CA CYS A 131 14.20 21.76 4.30
C CYS A 131 14.42 23.14 4.94
N PRO A 132 15.19 23.25 6.03
CA PRO A 132 15.49 24.52 6.70
C PRO A 132 16.34 25.47 5.84
N ASP A 133 17.24 24.94 4.99
CA ASP A 133 18.12 25.77 4.16
C ASP A 133 17.43 26.46 2.98
N CYS A 134 16.38 25.85 2.41
CA CYS A 134 15.76 26.37 1.18
C CYS A 134 14.23 26.35 1.15
N GLY A 135 13.58 25.84 2.21
CA GLY A 135 12.12 25.64 2.25
C GLY A 135 11.60 24.56 1.28
N GLY A 136 12.50 23.87 0.56
CA GLY A 136 12.17 22.79 -0.35
C GLY A 136 11.63 21.56 0.37
N GLU A 137 10.98 20.66 -0.36
CA GLU A 137 10.47 19.40 0.21
C GLU A 137 11.62 18.44 0.52
N LEU A 138 11.61 17.86 1.71
CA LEU A 138 12.47 16.75 2.10
C LEU A 138 11.84 15.45 1.64
N VAL A 139 12.62 14.65 0.93
CA VAL A 139 12.21 13.34 0.41
C VAL A 139 13.07 12.26 1.03
N GLN A 140 12.44 11.16 1.44
CA GLN A 140 13.14 10.00 1.95
C GLN A 140 13.91 9.33 0.81
N ARG A 141 15.21 9.10 1.01
CA ARG A 141 16.15 8.49 0.06
C ARG A 141 16.89 7.36 0.75
N SER A 142 17.18 6.30 0.01
CA SER A 142 18.02 5.21 0.48
C SER A 142 19.46 5.42 0.00
N GLY A 143 20.41 5.36 0.94
CA GLY A 143 21.84 5.42 0.68
C GLY A 143 22.57 4.20 1.24
N SER A 144 23.88 4.13 0.99
CA SER A 144 24.72 3.01 1.43
C SER A 144 24.77 2.83 2.95
N LYS A 145 24.49 3.91 3.71
CA LYS A 145 24.51 3.94 5.18
C LYS A 145 23.12 3.83 5.80
N GLY A 146 22.07 3.62 5.01
CA GLY A 146 20.68 3.58 5.47
C GLY A 146 19.79 4.61 4.79
N VAL A 147 18.57 4.73 5.31
CA VAL A 147 17.56 5.68 4.84
C VAL A 147 17.84 7.05 5.43
N PHE A 148 17.73 8.10 4.61
CA PHE A 148 17.95 9.49 5.02
C PHE A 148 16.98 10.42 4.28
N TRP A 149 16.68 11.56 4.87
CA TRP A 149 15.84 12.58 4.26
C TRP A 149 16.71 13.60 3.55
N GLY A 150 16.58 13.70 2.22
CA GLY A 150 17.36 14.63 1.40
C GLY A 150 16.48 15.68 0.73
N CYS A 151 16.99 16.90 0.58
CA CYS A 151 16.23 17.95 -0.12
C CYS A 151 15.99 17.57 -1.59
N LYS A 152 14.76 17.77 -2.07
CA LYS A 152 14.36 17.56 -3.47
C LYS A 152 15.09 18.49 -4.44
N ASN A 153 15.57 19.64 -3.97
CA ASN A 153 16.24 20.65 -4.80
C ASN A 153 17.73 20.35 -5.07
N TYR A 154 18.24 19.15 -4.77
CA TYR A 154 19.60 18.74 -5.16
C TYR A 154 19.79 18.82 -6.70
N PRO A 155 20.90 19.39 -7.23
CA PRO A 155 22.15 19.76 -6.56
C PRO A 155 22.21 21.18 -5.97
N LYS A 156 21.14 21.98 -6.12
CA LYS A 156 21.09 23.37 -5.64
C LYS A 156 21.03 23.47 -4.11
N CYS A 157 20.41 22.48 -3.46
CA CYS A 157 20.41 22.33 -2.01
C CYS A 157 20.94 20.94 -1.64
N LYS A 158 21.96 20.87 -0.79
CA LYS A 158 22.63 19.63 -0.35
C LYS A 158 22.26 19.22 1.08
N HIS A 159 21.20 19.80 1.64
CA HIS A 159 20.75 19.50 2.98
C HIS A 159 20.23 18.05 3.09
N THR A 160 20.64 17.35 4.15
CA THR A 160 20.27 15.96 4.44
C THR A 160 20.14 15.74 5.94
N GLU A 161 19.09 15.04 6.35
CA GLU A 161 18.81 14.67 7.75
C GLU A 161 18.75 13.14 7.92
N PRO A 162 19.16 12.61 9.08
CA PRO A 162 19.00 11.20 9.38
C PRO A 162 17.53 10.84 9.59
N ASP A 163 17.14 9.63 9.17
CA ASP A 163 15.82 9.06 9.46
C ASP A 163 15.76 8.57 10.91
N ALA A 164 14.78 9.04 11.66
CA ALA A 164 14.39 8.51 12.96
C ALA A 164 12.97 7.95 12.84
N HIS A 165 12.86 6.64 12.59
CA HIS A 165 11.60 5.91 12.50
C HIS A 165 10.60 6.47 11.48
N GLY A 166 11.08 6.89 10.31
CA GLY A 166 10.23 7.44 9.25
C GLY A 166 9.98 8.95 9.34
N GLU A 167 10.69 9.65 10.23
CA GLU A 167 10.66 11.11 10.34
C GLU A 167 12.11 11.67 10.26
N PRO A 168 12.34 12.81 9.59
CA PRO A 168 13.62 13.49 9.65
C PRO A 168 13.84 14.03 11.06
N ARG A 169 14.94 13.60 11.68
CA ARG A 169 15.33 14.14 12.98
C ARG A 169 16.00 15.49 12.80
N PHE A 170 15.21 16.55 12.65
CA PHE A 170 15.73 17.91 12.78
C PHE A 170 16.33 18.06 14.18
N ALA A 171 17.63 18.32 14.27
CA ALA A 171 18.22 18.75 15.53
C ALA A 171 17.50 20.05 15.92
N ALA A 172 16.69 20.00 16.99
CA ALA A 172 15.98 21.17 17.48
C ALA A 172 17.02 22.25 17.82
N THR A 173 17.09 23.27 16.98
CA THR A 173 17.73 24.54 17.34
C THR A 173 16.94 25.14 18.49
N GLU A 174 17.64 25.32 19.61
CA GLU A 174 17.23 26.06 20.82
C GLU A 174 16.80 27.50 20.56
#